data_AF-A0A0L0MAK1-F1
#
_entry.id   AF-A0A0L0MAK1-F1
#
_cell.length_a   1.000
_cell.length_b   1.000
_cell.length_c   1.000
_cell.angle_alpha   90.00
_cell.angle_beta   90.00
_cell.angle_gamma   90.00
#
_symmetry.space_group_name_H-M   'P 1'
#
loop_
_entity.id
_entity.type
_entity.pdbx_description
1 polymer ?
#
loop_
_entity_poly.entity_id
_entity_poly.type
_entity_poly.pdbx_seq_one_letter_code
_entity_poly.pdbx_strand_id
1 'polypeptide(L)'
;MADVTKLKKAGRLGAPPAVSEASSNLTAPEVVPAAAPVAVSAPPATAAQYQRRDGRTARRTHRTLPFATRVSPAFDERLRDIAERDNLMLVEVLELALDAYEAQRH
;
A
#
# COMPACT_ATOMS: atom_id res chain seq x y z
N MET A 1 -5.91 -14.63 28.88
CA MET A 1 -5.19 -15.69 28.14
C MET A 1 -5.55 -15.57 26.66
N ALA A 2 -4.59 -15.74 25.75
CA ALA A 2 -4.85 -15.67 24.31
C ALA A 2 -5.29 -17.05 23.78
N ASP A 3 -6.42 -17.09 23.07
CA ASP A 3 -6.99 -18.32 22.51
C ASP A 3 -6.31 -18.73 21.20
N VAL A 4 -5.51 -19.80 21.26
CA VAL A 4 -4.77 -20.38 20.12
C VAL A 4 -5.55 -21.48 19.37
N THR A 5 -6.82 -21.67 19.70
CA THR A 5 -7.70 -22.70 19.11
C THR A 5 -7.93 -22.52 17.62
N LYS A 6 -7.82 -21.29 17.08
CA LYS A 6 -7.92 -21.02 15.65
C LYS A 6 -6.67 -21.41 14.85
N LEU A 7 -5.50 -21.51 15.49
CA LEU A 7 -4.26 -21.93 14.84
C LEU A 7 -4.26 -23.45 14.57
N LYS A 8 -4.85 -24.25 15.48
CA LYS A 8 -5.02 -25.70 15.28
C LYS A 8 -6.00 -26.05 14.17
N LYS A 9 -6.93 -25.15 13.83
CA LYS A 9 -7.91 -25.35 12.75
C LYS A 9 -7.35 -25.03 11.35
N ALA A 10 -6.13 -24.49 11.28
CA ALA A 10 -5.42 -24.17 10.04
C ALA A 10 -4.61 -25.36 9.50
N GLY A 11 -5.21 -26.56 9.45
CA GLY A 11 -4.71 -27.70 8.66
C GLY A 11 -4.77 -27.47 7.14
N ARG A 12 -4.69 -26.22 6.69
CA ARG A 12 -4.68 -25.77 5.29
C ARG A 12 -3.26 -25.59 4.74
N LEU A 13 -2.23 -25.81 5.55
CA LEU A 13 -0.83 -25.61 5.19
C LEU A 13 -0.21 -26.79 4.41
N GLY A 14 -1.01 -27.79 4.02
CA GLY A 14 -0.54 -28.99 3.32
C GLY A 14 0.28 -29.91 4.22
N ALA A 15 0.73 -31.03 3.66
CA ALA A 15 1.76 -31.84 4.32
C ALA A 15 3.05 -31.01 4.39
N PRO A 16 3.81 -31.05 5.51
CA PRO A 16 5.10 -30.38 5.58
C PRO A 16 6.02 -30.90 4.47
N PRO A 17 6.86 -30.05 3.88
CA PRO A 17 7.84 -30.47 2.87
C PRO A 17 8.75 -31.55 3.45
N ALA A 18 9.25 -32.45 2.59
CA ALA A 18 10.19 -33.47 3.01
C ALA A 18 11.49 -32.82 3.52
N VAL A 19 12.24 -33.49 4.41
CA VAL A 19 13.49 -32.95 4.99
C VAL A 19 14.51 -32.59 3.91
N SER A 20 14.49 -33.29 2.78
CA SER A 20 15.32 -33.01 1.60
C SER A 20 14.91 -31.74 0.83
N GLU A 21 13.64 -31.31 0.95
CA GLU A 21 13.11 -30.09 0.34
C GLU A 21 13.26 -28.86 1.25
N ALA A 22 13.69 -29.07 2.50
CA ALA A 22 13.99 -27.99 3.42
C ALA A 22 15.21 -27.19 2.91
N SER A 23 15.17 -25.87 3.07
CA SER A 23 16.26 -25.00 2.63
C SER A 23 17.58 -25.36 3.31
N SER A 24 18.67 -25.40 2.55
CA SER A 24 20.05 -25.59 3.08
C SER A 24 20.62 -24.36 3.81
N ASN A 25 19.78 -23.39 4.17
CA ASN A 25 20.17 -22.16 4.86
C ASN A 25 20.93 -22.43 6.17
N LEU A 26 20.64 -23.54 6.86
CA LEU A 26 21.34 -23.94 8.09
C LEU A 26 22.76 -24.43 7.83
N THR A 27 23.07 -24.86 6.60
CA THR A 27 24.39 -25.34 6.18
C THR A 27 25.17 -24.28 5.42
N ALA A 28 24.54 -23.12 5.17
CA ALA A 28 25.21 -22.00 4.52
C ALA A 28 26.25 -21.39 5.48
N PRO A 29 27.45 -21.03 4.99
CA PRO A 29 28.41 -20.28 5.79
C PRO A 29 27.80 -18.93 6.21
N GLU A 30 28.06 -18.47 7.44
CA GLU A 30 27.64 -17.13 7.93
C GLU A 30 28.29 -15.96 7.18
N VAL A 31 29.18 -16.24 6.23
CA VAL A 31 29.85 -15.23 5.44
C VAL A 31 28.91 -14.77 4.33
N VAL A 32 28.50 -13.50 4.40
CA VAL A 32 27.76 -12.82 3.32
C VAL A 32 28.64 -12.87 2.07
N PRO A 33 28.25 -13.58 0.99
CA PRO A 33 28.98 -13.49 -0.26
C PRO A 33 28.87 -12.04 -0.75
N ALA A 34 30.02 -11.40 -0.99
CA ALA A 34 30.07 -10.08 -1.60
C ALA A 34 29.20 -10.12 -2.88
N ALA A 35 28.18 -9.27 -2.91
CA ALA A 35 27.14 -9.29 -3.93
C ALA A 35 27.77 -9.39 -5.33
N ALA A 36 27.58 -10.53 -6.00
CA ALA A 36 27.71 -10.57 -7.44
C ALA A 36 26.73 -9.53 -8.00
N PRO A 37 27.11 -8.74 -9.03
CA PRO A 37 26.16 -7.83 -9.66
C PRO A 37 25.10 -8.70 -10.32
N VAL A 38 23.98 -8.90 -9.61
CA VAL A 38 22.73 -9.28 -10.23
C VAL A 38 22.52 -8.26 -11.32
N ALA A 39 22.60 -8.72 -12.58
CA ALA A 39 22.12 -7.96 -13.71
C ALA A 39 20.65 -7.70 -13.44
N VAL A 40 20.38 -6.53 -12.86
CA VAL A 40 19.04 -6.00 -12.68
C VAL A 40 18.55 -5.80 -14.09
N SER A 41 17.81 -6.77 -14.61
CA SER A 41 16.94 -6.55 -15.75
C SER A 41 16.14 -5.31 -15.39
N ALA A 42 16.44 -4.22 -16.10
CA ALA A 42 15.83 -2.92 -15.87
C ALA A 42 14.31 -3.13 -15.76
N PRO A 43 13.67 -2.64 -14.70
CA PRO A 43 12.21 -2.67 -14.65
C PRO A 43 11.69 -1.92 -15.89
N PRO A 44 10.66 -2.44 -16.58
CA PRO A 44 10.15 -1.80 -17.79
C PRO A 44 9.78 -0.36 -17.48
N ALA A 45 10.45 0.56 -18.16
CA ALA A 45 10.27 2.00 -18.06
C ALA A 45 8.94 2.41 -18.72
N THR A 46 7.80 2.03 -18.16
CA THR A 46 6.49 2.60 -18.53
C THR A 46 5.42 2.33 -17.47
N ALA A 47 5.65 2.82 -16.26
CA ALA A 47 4.56 3.21 -15.38
C ALA A 47 5.10 4.39 -14.57
N ALA A 48 4.52 5.57 -14.74
CA ALA A 48 4.80 6.72 -13.87
C ALA A 48 4.77 6.21 -12.43
N GLN A 49 5.92 6.22 -11.77
CA GLN A 49 6.08 5.63 -10.45
C GLN A 49 5.23 6.46 -9.51
N TYR A 50 4.03 5.95 -9.20
CA TYR A 50 3.14 6.55 -8.25
C TYR A 50 3.85 6.59 -6.90
N GLN A 51 4.39 7.76 -6.55
CA GLN A 51 5.08 7.94 -5.28
C GLN A 51 4.06 7.75 -4.16
N ARG A 52 4.23 6.67 -3.41
CA ARG A 52 3.36 6.33 -2.29
C ARG A 52 3.61 7.33 -1.15
N ARG A 53 2.78 8.36 -1.10
CA ARG A 53 2.77 9.41 -0.06
C ARG A 53 2.34 8.83 1.30
N ASP A 54 2.97 9.31 2.38
CA ASP A 54 2.76 8.79 3.73
C ASP A 54 1.34 9.12 4.25
N GLY A 55 0.60 8.09 4.66
CA GLY A 55 -0.78 8.20 5.14
C GLY A 55 -0.94 8.22 6.66
N ARG A 56 0.17 8.20 7.43
CA ARG A 56 0.13 8.11 8.90
C ARG A 56 -0.47 9.34 9.59
N THR A 57 -0.54 10.47 8.90
CA THR A 57 -1.12 11.72 9.41
C THR A 57 -2.65 11.76 9.30
N ALA A 58 -3.29 10.75 8.71
CA ALA A 58 -4.74 10.61 8.65
C ALA A 58 -5.31 10.29 10.05
N ARG A 59 -5.50 11.34 10.87
CA ARG A 59 -6.14 11.26 12.18
C ARG A 59 -7.60 10.84 12.03
N ARG A 60 -8.16 10.26 13.10
CA ARG A 60 -9.56 9.85 13.25
C ARG A 60 -10.52 10.98 12.85
N THR A 61 -11.11 10.91 11.66
CA THR A 61 -12.18 11.81 11.22
C THR A 61 -13.54 11.30 11.69
N HIS A 62 -14.51 12.19 11.93
CA HIS A 62 -15.92 11.83 12.24
C HIS A 62 -16.72 11.36 11.00
N ARG A 63 -16.04 11.11 9.88
CA ARG A 63 -16.63 10.60 8.62
C ARG A 63 -16.88 9.10 8.77
N THR A 64 -18.10 8.65 8.48
CA THR A 64 -18.56 7.28 8.76
C THR A 64 -18.85 6.45 7.50
N LEU A 65 -19.14 7.11 6.38
CA LEU A 65 -19.49 6.44 5.13
C LEU A 65 -18.28 6.34 4.19
N PRO A 66 -18.00 5.16 3.60
CA PRO A 66 -16.95 5.01 2.61
C PRO A 66 -17.36 5.65 1.29
N PHE A 67 -16.45 6.42 0.68
CA PHE A 67 -16.62 6.98 -0.66
C PHE A 67 -15.63 6.33 -1.62
N ALA A 68 -16.08 5.31 -2.36
CA ALA A 68 -15.25 4.52 -3.26
C ALA A 68 -15.65 4.77 -4.72
N THR A 69 -14.86 5.56 -5.43
CA THR A 69 -15.06 5.87 -6.86
C THR A 69 -13.83 5.50 -7.67
N ARG A 70 -14.04 5.21 -8.96
CA ARG A 70 -12.94 5.05 -9.92
C ARG A 70 -12.70 6.39 -10.60
N VAL A 71 -11.46 6.88 -10.54
CA VAL A 71 -11.05 8.16 -11.11
C VAL A 71 -9.86 7.97 -12.05
N SER A 72 -9.60 8.94 -12.91
CA SER A 72 -8.42 8.93 -13.77
C SER A 72 -7.14 9.19 -12.95
N PRO A 73 -5.97 8.68 -13.38
CA PRO A 73 -4.71 8.92 -12.68
C PRO A 73 -4.37 10.41 -12.55
N ALA A 74 -4.55 11.16 -13.63
CA ALA A 74 -4.29 12.60 -13.65
C ALA A 74 -5.18 13.41 -12.70
N PHE A 75 -6.38 12.91 -12.38
CA PHE A 75 -7.26 13.54 -11.39
C PHE A 75 -6.76 13.27 -9.96
N ASP A 76 -6.41 12.02 -9.64
CA ASP A 76 -5.90 11.65 -8.31
C ASP A 76 -4.58 12.36 -8.00
N GLU A 77 -3.69 12.51 -8.98
CA GLU A 77 -2.44 13.27 -8.84
C GLU A 77 -2.71 14.73 -8.45
N ARG A 78 -3.55 15.44 -9.21
CA ARG A 78 -3.89 16.84 -8.91
C ARG A 78 -4.56 17.00 -7.55
N LEU A 79 -5.45 16.07 -7.19
CA LEU A 79 -6.15 16.10 -5.91
C LEU A 79 -5.15 15.99 -4.75
N ARG A 80 -4.16 15.12 -4.88
CA ARG A 80 -3.09 14.95 -3.88
C ARG A 80 -2.17 16.15 -3.80
N ASP A 81 -1.82 16.74 -4.94
CA ASP A 81 -0.95 17.92 -4.97
C ASP A 81 -1.62 19.10 -4.24
N ILE A 82 -2.93 19.30 -4.44
CA ILE A 82 -3.72 20.32 -3.71
C ILE A 82 -3.76 20.00 -2.22
N ALA A 83 -4.08 18.75 -1.86
CA ALA A 83 -4.16 18.31 -0.47
C ALA A 83 -2.83 18.51 0.28
N GLU A 84 -1.70 18.20 -0.35
CA GLU A 84 -0.37 18.41 0.22
C GLU A 84 -0.03 19.89 0.37
N ARG A 85 -0.29 20.70 -0.68
CA ARG A 85 -0.03 22.14 -0.65
C ARG A 85 -0.79 22.82 0.48
N ASP A 86 -2.04 22.44 0.67
CA ASP A 86 -2.95 23.10 1.60
C ASP A 86 -3.01 22.39 2.97
N ASN A 87 -2.23 21.33 3.17
CA ASN A 87 -2.23 20.45 4.36
C ASN A 87 -3.62 19.92 4.74
N LEU A 88 -4.42 19.59 3.73
CA LEU A 88 -5.77 19.05 3.88
C LEU A 88 -5.80 17.54 3.66
N MET A 89 -6.83 16.88 4.17
CA MET A 89 -7.13 15.51 3.76
C MET A 89 -7.75 15.51 2.35
N LEU A 90 -7.53 14.44 1.57
CA LEU A 90 -8.14 14.31 0.23
C LEU A 90 -9.66 14.52 0.27
N VAL A 91 -10.31 14.04 1.31
CA VAL A 91 -11.77 14.15 1.45
C VAL A 91 -12.22 15.58 1.78
N GLU A 92 -11.39 16.40 2.43
CA GLU A 92 -11.68 17.83 2.67
C GLU A 92 -11.63 18.63 1.37
N VAL A 93 -10.65 18.33 0.50
CA VAL A 93 -10.57 18.94 -0.83
C VAL A 93 -11.81 18.59 -1.66
N LEU A 94 -12.31 17.36 -1.56
CA LEU A 94 -13.53 16.95 -2.26
C LEU A 94 -14.80 17.65 -1.73
N GLU A 95 -14.91 17.85 -0.42
CA GLU A 95 -16.03 18.61 0.17
C GLU A 95 -16.00 20.08 -0.28
N LEU A 96 -14.84 20.74 -0.23
CA LEU A 96 -14.68 22.11 -0.73
C LEU A 96 -14.98 22.22 -2.24
N ALA A 97 -14.60 21.21 -3.02
CA ALA A 97 -14.90 21.16 -4.45
C ALA A 97 -16.40 21.03 -4.71
N LEU A 98 -17.13 20.30 -3.86
CA LEU A 98 -18.58 20.18 -3.95
C LEU A 98 -19.26 21.53 -3.63
N ASP A 99 -18.87 22.18 -2.54
CA ASP A 99 -19.39 23.50 -2.15
C ASP A 99 -19.15 24.53 -3.27
N ALA A 100 -17.95 24.55 -3.86
CA ALA A 100 -17.61 25.43 -4.96
C ALA A 100 -18.41 25.13 -6.24
N TYR A 101 -18.68 23.86 -6.52
CA TYR A 101 -19.48 23.44 -7.67
C TYR A 101 -20.95 23.88 -7.52
N GLU A 102 -21.53 23.77 -6.32
CA GLU A 102 -22.88 24.26 -6.03
C GLU A 102 -22.95 25.79 -6.11
N ALA A 103 -21.97 26.50 -5.53
CA ALA A 103 -21.91 27.95 -5.57
C ALA A 103 -21.78 28.53 -6.98
N GLN A 104 -21.14 27.80 -7.92
CA GLN A 104 -21.04 28.23 -9.33
C GLN A 104 -22.30 27.98 -10.15
N ARG A 105 -23.18 27.07 -9.70
CA ARG A 105 -24.38 26.67 -10.43
C ARG A 105 -25.66 27.36 -9.94
N HIS A 106 -25.57 28.05 -8.80
CA HIS A 106 -26.60 28.94 -8.28
C HIS A 106 -26.34 30.39 -8.70
#